data_AF-A0A2Z6LMQ1-F1
#
_entry.id   AF-A0A2Z6LMQ1-F1
#
_cell.length_a   1.000
_cell.length_b   1.000
_cell.length_c   1.000
_cell.angle_alpha   90.00
_cell.angle_beta   90.00
_cell.angle_gamma   90.00
#
_symmetry.space_group_name_H-M   'P 1'
#
loop_
_entity.id
_entity.type
_entity.pdbx_description
1 polymer ?
#
loop_
_entity_poly.entity_id
_entity_poly.type
_entity_poly.pdbx_seq_one_letter_code
_entity_poly.pdbx_strand_id
1 'polypeptide(L)'
;MNLQNTPSSHGFHMPAEWEPHSQCWMGWPERADNWRDGAVHAHRVFARVASAISKFERVTVCASSVQWENARNQLPDHVRVVEISANDSWFRDIGPTFVVRRETSKLDDADHKIAGIDWTFNSWGGGSIHVDGEGTCLTTEECLLNKNRNPHLSKNQIEDELKAYLGVTKVIWLPRGLYGDDDTNGHIDNMCCFVRPGVVLLSWTDDKTDPQYERSEEAYSLLSSVTDAKGRKIEIIKLHVPDPLYMTEKEAAGVFQDDEAKPRLPGTRLAASYVNFYIANSGIIAPQFGDKKWDDEAIRVLSKAFPDHEPCIVALTTAVSVD
;
A
#
# COMPACT_ATOMS: atom_id res chain seq x y z
N MET A 1 -4.83 -0.50 26.27
CA MET A 1 -5.11 0.71 27.08
C MET A 1 -5.73 1.71 26.12
N ASN A 2 -6.98 2.14 26.32
CA ASN A 2 -7.54 3.22 25.51
C ASN A 2 -6.84 4.50 25.93
N LEU A 3 -5.99 5.05 25.05
CA LEU A 3 -5.37 6.35 25.28
C LEU A 3 -6.50 7.39 25.29
N GLN A 4 -6.60 8.17 26.37
CA GLN A 4 -7.38 9.42 26.32
C GLN A 4 -6.58 10.41 25.47
N ASN A 5 -7.23 11.09 24.51
CA ASN A 5 -6.62 11.97 23.49
C ASN A 5 -5.91 11.24 22.34
N THR A 6 -5.42 12.01 21.36
CA THR A 6 -4.93 11.51 20.06
C THR A 6 -3.44 11.16 20.10
N PRO A 7 -2.95 10.26 19.23
CA PRO A 7 -1.52 9.92 19.16
C PRO A 7 -0.57 11.13 19.12
N SER A 8 -0.88 12.15 18.31
CA SER A 8 -0.05 13.35 18.19
C SER A 8 0.07 14.13 19.51
N SER A 9 -0.99 14.17 20.33
CA SER A 9 -0.97 14.83 21.64
C SER A 9 -0.03 14.14 22.64
N HIS A 10 0.24 12.86 22.43
CA HIS A 10 1.19 12.05 23.21
C HIS A 10 2.60 12.01 22.58
N GLY A 11 2.84 12.77 21.52
CA GLY A 11 4.12 12.83 20.81
C GLY A 11 4.37 11.65 19.86
N PHE A 12 3.34 10.88 19.52
CA PHE A 12 3.44 9.83 18.50
C PHE A 12 3.28 10.41 17.09
N HIS A 13 3.97 9.77 16.14
CA HIS A 13 3.84 10.02 14.71
C HIS A 13 4.00 8.71 13.95
N MET A 14 3.39 8.62 12.77
CA MET A 14 3.65 7.55 11.82
C MET A 14 5.02 7.80 11.18
N PRO A 15 6.00 6.90 11.35
CA PRO A 15 7.29 7.03 10.67
C PRO A 15 7.13 6.82 9.16
N ALA A 16 8.09 7.29 8.37
CA ALA A 16 8.11 6.97 6.96
C ALA A 16 8.39 5.47 6.73
N GLU A 17 7.93 4.91 5.62
CA GLU A 17 8.12 3.47 5.31
C GLU A 17 9.59 3.11 5.01
N TRP A 18 10.47 4.07 4.75
CA TRP A 18 11.92 3.83 4.67
C TRP A 18 12.63 3.85 6.03
N GLU A 19 11.93 4.19 7.12
CA GLU A 19 12.52 4.12 8.46
C GLU A 19 12.66 2.65 8.92
N PRO A 20 13.61 2.34 9.83
CA PRO A 20 13.90 0.95 10.17
C PRO A 20 12.71 0.15 10.73
N HIS A 21 12.49 -1.02 10.16
CA HIS A 21 11.45 -1.98 10.51
C HIS A 21 11.96 -3.09 11.43
N SER A 22 11.11 -3.48 12.38
CA SER A 22 11.35 -4.65 13.23
C SER A 22 10.86 -5.97 12.60
N GLN A 23 9.81 -5.90 11.77
CA GLN A 23 9.21 -6.99 10.99
C GLN A 23 8.12 -6.46 10.04
N CYS A 24 7.79 -7.26 9.03
CA CYS A 24 6.62 -7.12 8.16
C CYS A 24 5.50 -8.11 8.54
N TRP A 25 4.24 -7.70 8.33
CA TRP A 25 3.05 -8.52 8.55
C TRP A 25 2.28 -8.71 7.24
N MET A 26 1.87 -9.94 6.95
CA MET A 26 1.12 -10.28 5.73
C MET A 26 -0.06 -11.19 6.06
N GLY A 27 -1.18 -11.01 5.36
CA GLY A 27 -2.28 -11.98 5.36
C GLY A 27 -2.01 -13.14 4.38
N TRP A 28 -2.71 -14.24 4.57
CA TRP A 28 -2.67 -15.37 3.64
C TRP A 28 -3.97 -15.46 2.82
N PRO A 29 -3.92 -15.44 1.47
CA PRO A 29 -5.12 -15.40 0.64
C PRO A 29 -5.86 -16.74 0.68
N GLU A 30 -7.19 -16.70 0.69
CA GLU A 30 -8.01 -17.91 0.86
C GLU A 30 -9.33 -17.88 0.08
N ARG A 31 -10.07 -16.76 0.13
CA ARG A 31 -11.45 -16.69 -0.37
C ARG A 31 -11.55 -16.97 -1.88
N ALA A 32 -12.41 -17.92 -2.25
CA ALA A 32 -12.48 -18.46 -3.61
C ALA A 32 -13.25 -17.56 -4.60
N ASP A 33 -14.00 -16.59 -4.08
CA ASP A 33 -14.77 -15.57 -4.78
C ASP A 33 -13.95 -14.32 -5.15
N ASN A 34 -12.72 -14.22 -4.66
CA ASN A 34 -11.73 -13.25 -5.14
C ASN A 34 -10.53 -13.92 -5.80
N TRP A 35 -10.05 -15.04 -5.23
CA TRP A 35 -8.81 -15.69 -5.67
C TRP A 35 -9.08 -16.94 -6.50
N ARG A 36 -8.68 -16.90 -7.79
CA ARG A 36 -8.93 -18.02 -8.70
C ARG A 36 -8.28 -19.33 -8.25
N ASP A 37 -8.91 -20.44 -8.65
CA ASP A 37 -8.45 -21.80 -8.42
C ASP A 37 -8.19 -22.09 -6.92
N GLY A 38 -9.02 -21.55 -6.03
CA GLY A 38 -8.87 -21.69 -4.58
C GLY A 38 -7.57 -21.08 -4.05
N ALA A 39 -7.21 -19.90 -4.57
CA ALA A 39 -6.02 -19.14 -4.20
C ALA A 39 -4.65 -19.80 -4.45
N VAL A 40 -4.55 -20.96 -5.12
CA VAL A 40 -3.28 -21.67 -5.32
C VAL A 40 -2.19 -20.82 -5.98
N HIS A 41 -2.57 -19.95 -6.92
CA HIS A 41 -1.62 -19.06 -7.59
C HIS A 41 -1.22 -17.88 -6.70
N ALA A 42 -2.18 -17.36 -5.92
CA ALA A 42 -1.94 -16.32 -4.93
C ALA A 42 -1.01 -16.83 -3.81
N HIS A 43 -1.21 -18.04 -3.28
CA HIS A 43 -0.31 -18.67 -2.31
C HIS A 43 1.14 -18.66 -2.77
N ARG A 44 1.39 -19.04 -4.03
CA ARG A 44 2.75 -19.04 -4.61
C ARG A 44 3.34 -17.65 -4.72
N VAL A 45 2.54 -16.65 -5.06
CA VAL A 45 2.98 -15.25 -5.13
C VAL A 45 3.27 -14.71 -3.74
N PHE A 46 2.34 -14.87 -2.80
CA PHE A 46 2.48 -14.41 -1.41
C PHE A 46 3.66 -15.10 -0.72
N ALA A 47 3.89 -16.39 -0.94
CA ALA A 47 5.06 -17.09 -0.43
C ALA A 47 6.38 -16.53 -1.00
N ARG A 48 6.41 -16.14 -2.29
CA ARG A 48 7.57 -15.48 -2.90
C ARG A 48 7.79 -14.07 -2.36
N VAL A 49 6.73 -13.29 -2.17
CA VAL A 49 6.79 -11.96 -1.55
C VAL A 49 7.31 -12.07 -0.12
N ALA A 50 6.72 -12.93 0.71
CA ALA A 50 7.18 -13.18 2.08
C ALA A 50 8.65 -13.63 2.11
N SER A 51 9.04 -14.53 1.20
CA SER A 51 10.44 -14.98 1.08
C SER A 51 11.38 -13.85 0.66
N ALA A 52 10.95 -12.97 -0.25
CA ALA A 52 11.73 -11.81 -0.68
C ALA A 52 11.94 -10.81 0.46
N ILE A 53 10.87 -10.44 1.17
CA ILE A 53 10.94 -9.56 2.36
C ILE A 53 11.83 -10.18 3.44
N SER A 54 11.73 -11.51 3.64
CA SER A 54 12.47 -12.21 4.70
C SER A 54 14.00 -12.17 4.59
N LYS A 55 14.53 -11.71 3.46
CA LYS A 55 15.97 -11.45 3.27
C LYS A 55 16.43 -10.17 3.99
N PHE A 56 15.52 -9.22 4.20
CA PHE A 56 15.82 -7.88 4.71
C PHE A 56 15.30 -7.66 6.13
N GLU A 57 14.23 -8.36 6.52
CA GLU A 57 13.60 -8.21 7.83
C GLU A 57 12.77 -9.44 8.20
N ARG A 58 12.35 -9.54 9.47
CA ARG A 58 11.49 -10.65 9.91
C ARG A 58 10.12 -10.53 9.26
N VAL A 59 9.51 -11.66 8.93
CA VAL A 59 8.16 -11.71 8.36
C VAL A 59 7.25 -12.56 9.25
N THR A 60 6.04 -12.07 9.48
CA THR A 60 4.95 -12.85 10.08
C THR A 60 3.79 -12.93 9.09
N VAL A 61 3.41 -14.16 8.73
CA VAL A 61 2.22 -14.43 7.93
C VAL A 61 1.08 -14.88 8.85
N CYS A 62 -0.07 -14.27 8.66
CA CYS A 62 -1.31 -14.53 9.37
C CYS A 62 -2.24 -15.35 8.47
N ALA A 63 -2.54 -16.58 8.90
CA ALA A 63 -3.42 -17.49 8.17
C ALA A 63 -4.62 -17.87 9.04
N SER A 64 -5.75 -18.18 8.41
CA SER A 64 -6.90 -18.78 9.10
C SER A 64 -6.53 -20.15 9.69
N SER A 65 -7.35 -20.64 10.62
CA SER A 65 -7.22 -21.99 11.16
C SER A 65 -7.11 -23.06 10.06
N VAL A 66 -7.91 -22.91 9.00
CA VAL A 66 -7.99 -23.87 7.87
C VAL A 66 -6.74 -23.80 7.00
N GLN A 67 -6.17 -22.62 6.80
CA GLN A 67 -4.98 -22.44 5.96
C GLN A 67 -3.66 -22.52 6.72
N TRP A 68 -3.65 -22.58 8.05
CA TRP A 68 -2.42 -22.49 8.84
C TRP A 68 -1.38 -23.53 8.44
N GLU A 69 -1.78 -24.81 8.34
CA GLU A 69 -0.86 -25.88 7.93
C GLU A 69 -0.39 -25.71 6.48
N ASN A 70 -1.28 -25.29 5.58
CA ASN A 70 -0.94 -25.03 4.18
C ASN A 70 0.09 -23.89 4.04
N ALA A 71 -0.15 -22.76 4.70
CA ALA A 71 0.77 -21.63 4.72
C ALA A 71 2.12 -22.02 5.31
N ARG A 72 2.12 -22.75 6.44
CA ARG A 72 3.35 -23.23 7.08
C ARG A 72 4.17 -24.14 6.17
N ASN A 73 3.52 -25.04 5.42
CA ASN A 73 4.19 -25.95 4.48
C ASN A 73 4.77 -25.24 3.25
N GLN A 74 4.22 -24.09 2.84
CA GLN A 74 4.68 -23.34 1.66
C GLN A 74 5.73 -22.28 1.98
N LEU A 75 5.79 -21.79 3.23
CA LEU A 75 6.70 -20.73 3.66
C LEU A 75 8.01 -21.30 4.21
N PRO A 76 9.16 -20.62 4.00
CA PRO A 76 10.42 -20.97 4.65
C PRO A 76 10.33 -20.96 6.18
N ASP A 77 11.06 -21.87 6.85
CA ASP A 77 10.98 -22.07 8.31
C ASP A 77 11.20 -20.80 9.14
N HIS A 78 12.04 -19.87 8.65
CA HIS A 78 12.35 -18.61 9.34
C HIS A 78 11.25 -17.55 9.23
N VAL A 79 10.28 -17.72 8.33
CA VAL A 79 9.07 -16.88 8.29
C VAL A 79 8.11 -17.38 9.36
N ARG A 80 7.68 -16.51 10.28
CA ARG A 80 6.73 -16.89 11.34
C ARG A 80 5.32 -17.03 10.74
N VAL A 81 4.59 -18.07 11.15
CA VAL A 81 3.16 -18.24 10.79
C VAL A 81 2.32 -18.27 12.05
N VAL A 82 1.29 -17.43 12.12
CA VAL A 82 0.35 -17.34 13.24
C VAL A 82 -1.08 -17.53 12.76
N GLU A 83 -1.92 -18.11 13.62
CA GLU A 83 -3.34 -18.25 13.34
C GLU A 83 -4.07 -16.93 13.67
N ILE A 84 -4.51 -16.23 12.63
CA ILE A 84 -5.36 -15.04 12.71
C ILE A 84 -6.31 -15.09 11.51
N SER A 85 -7.60 -15.23 11.79
CA SER A 85 -8.64 -15.19 10.76
C SER A 85 -8.85 -13.76 10.24
N ALA A 86 -9.04 -13.64 8.93
CA ALA A 86 -9.45 -12.41 8.25
C ALA A 86 -10.41 -12.76 7.11
N ASN A 87 -11.25 -11.82 6.69
CA ASN A 87 -12.16 -12.04 5.56
C ASN A 87 -11.43 -12.10 4.21
N ASP A 88 -10.34 -11.34 4.07
CA ASP A 88 -9.40 -11.43 2.95
C ASP A 88 -7.99 -11.02 3.42
N SER A 89 -6.97 -11.08 2.54
CA SER A 89 -5.55 -11.00 2.92
C SER A 89 -4.89 -9.61 2.84
N TRP A 90 -5.67 -8.52 2.78
CA TRP A 90 -5.19 -7.15 2.55
C TRP A 90 -4.69 -6.44 3.81
N PHE A 91 -3.56 -6.89 4.35
CA PHE A 91 -3.02 -6.41 5.63
C PHE A 91 -2.51 -4.96 5.61
N ARG A 92 -2.24 -4.40 4.42
CA ARG A 92 -2.02 -2.96 4.29
C ARG A 92 -3.22 -2.18 4.81
N ASP A 93 -4.43 -2.69 4.54
CA ASP A 93 -5.69 -1.99 4.79
C ASP A 93 -6.33 -2.34 6.13
N ILE A 94 -6.26 -3.61 6.53
CA ILE A 94 -6.87 -4.12 7.76
C ILE A 94 -5.90 -4.17 8.93
N GLY A 95 -4.60 -4.01 8.66
CA GLY A 95 -3.58 -4.02 9.68
C GLY A 95 -3.54 -2.70 10.48
N PRO A 96 -2.92 -2.71 11.66
CA PRO A 96 -2.74 -1.49 12.43
C PRO A 96 -1.75 -0.54 11.73
N THR A 97 -2.01 0.76 11.79
CA THR A 97 -0.99 1.76 11.44
C THR A 97 -0.09 2.00 12.64
N PHE A 98 1.15 1.54 12.58
CA PHE A 98 2.10 1.74 13.68
C PHE A 98 2.56 3.19 13.78
N VAL A 99 2.61 3.71 15.00
CA VAL A 99 3.14 5.04 15.33
C VAL A 99 4.18 4.92 16.42
N VAL A 100 5.19 5.79 16.37
CA VAL A 100 6.33 5.79 17.29
C VAL A 100 6.54 7.15 17.93
N ARG A 101 7.18 7.15 19.10
CA ARG A 101 7.59 8.37 19.80
C ARG A 101 9.12 8.44 19.84
N ARG A 102 9.71 9.53 19.32
CA ARG A 102 11.16 9.75 19.39
C ARG A 102 11.58 9.98 20.84
N GLU A 103 12.75 9.49 21.24
CA GLU A 103 13.27 9.73 22.59
C GLU A 103 13.45 11.23 22.84
N THR A 104 12.78 11.74 23.87
CA THR A 104 13.02 13.09 24.38
C THR A 104 14.06 13.00 25.50
N SER A 105 14.89 14.03 25.61
CA SER A 105 16.02 14.12 26.57
C SER A 105 15.62 14.22 28.05
N LYS A 106 14.34 14.07 28.37
CA LYS A 106 13.84 14.02 29.76
C LYS A 106 13.49 12.58 30.10
N LEU A 107 13.84 12.17 31.32
CA LEU A 107 13.44 10.93 31.95
C LEU A 107 11.89 10.81 31.92
N ASP A 108 11.33 10.40 30.80
CA ASP A 108 9.93 10.04 30.69
C ASP A 108 9.83 8.54 31.02
N ASP A 109 9.45 8.27 32.27
CA ASP A 109 8.99 6.97 32.80
C ASP A 109 7.66 6.51 32.14
N ALA A 110 7.41 6.87 30.87
CA ALA A 110 6.22 6.46 30.12
C ALA A 110 6.56 5.24 29.23
N ASP A 111 6.14 4.05 29.70
CA ASP A 111 6.52 2.68 29.31
C ASP A 111 6.43 2.24 27.83
N HIS A 112 5.84 3.04 26.92
CA HIS A 112 5.58 2.60 25.54
C HIS A 112 6.10 3.59 24.48
N LYS A 113 6.99 3.09 23.60
CA LYS A 113 7.59 3.85 22.48
C LYS A 113 6.94 3.57 21.11
N ILE A 114 6.03 2.60 21.07
CA ILE A 114 5.30 2.16 19.87
C ILE A 114 3.83 1.93 20.24
N ALA A 115 2.92 2.29 19.33
CA ALA A 115 1.50 1.98 19.40
C ALA A 115 1.00 1.60 17.99
N GLY A 116 -0.18 0.99 17.91
CA GLY A 116 -0.89 0.73 16.65
C GLY A 116 -2.23 1.45 16.66
N ILE A 117 -2.52 2.20 15.61
CA ILE A 117 -3.84 2.79 15.38
C ILE A 117 -4.70 1.71 14.74
N ASP A 118 -5.83 1.44 15.39
CA ASP A 118 -6.88 0.54 14.90
C ASP A 118 -7.99 1.38 14.27
N TRP A 119 -7.89 1.59 12.96
CA TRP A 119 -8.89 2.33 12.22
C TRP A 119 -10.16 1.50 12.09
N THR A 120 -11.33 2.13 12.16
CA THR A 120 -12.58 1.45 11.79
C THR A 120 -12.51 1.02 10.33
N PHE A 121 -12.37 -0.28 10.10
CA PHE A 121 -12.31 -0.84 8.76
C PHE A 121 -13.71 -1.10 8.21
N ASN A 122 -13.96 -0.65 6.98
CA ASN A 122 -15.23 -0.86 6.29
C ASN A 122 -15.06 -1.50 4.90
N SER A 123 -13.95 -2.20 4.68
CA SER A 123 -13.53 -2.94 3.46
C SER A 123 -12.40 -2.34 2.63
N TRP A 124 -11.89 -1.12 2.91
CA TRP A 124 -10.88 -0.45 2.05
C TRP A 124 -9.98 0.60 2.77
N GLY A 125 -9.10 0.14 3.66
CA GLY A 125 -8.36 0.92 4.67
C GLY A 125 -6.93 1.33 4.27
N GLY A 126 -6.04 1.51 5.24
CA GLY A 126 -4.57 1.73 5.18
C GLY A 126 -3.86 2.25 3.90
N GLY A 127 -3.95 1.59 2.75
CA GLY A 127 -3.32 1.97 1.47
C GLY A 127 -3.75 3.33 0.91
N SER A 128 -4.81 3.91 1.48
CA SER A 128 -5.31 5.25 1.16
C SER A 128 -4.43 6.42 1.61
N ILE A 129 -3.38 6.20 2.42
CA ILE A 129 -2.48 7.25 2.94
C ILE A 129 -0.99 6.90 2.78
N HIS A 130 -0.13 7.91 2.62
CA HIS A 130 1.33 7.75 2.68
C HIS A 130 2.00 8.93 3.39
N VAL A 131 2.98 8.70 4.26
CA VAL A 131 3.65 9.77 5.04
C VAL A 131 5.14 9.89 4.73
N ASP A 132 5.71 11.07 4.97
CA ASP A 132 7.16 11.35 4.81
C ASP A 132 7.97 11.25 6.11
N GLY A 133 7.32 10.96 7.24
CA GLY A 133 7.94 10.94 8.57
C GLY A 133 8.35 12.33 9.10
N GLU A 134 8.08 13.41 8.36
CA GLU A 134 8.44 14.79 8.70
C GLU A 134 7.24 15.75 8.75
N GLY A 135 6.04 15.19 8.72
CA GLY A 135 4.79 15.91 8.98
C GLY A 135 3.92 16.10 7.75
N THR A 136 4.21 15.43 6.63
CA THR A 136 3.40 15.48 5.41
C THR A 136 2.73 14.13 5.15
N CYS A 137 1.43 14.16 4.84
CA CYS A 137 0.67 13.01 4.35
C CYS A 137 0.23 13.26 2.90
N LEU A 138 0.32 12.24 2.04
CA LEU A 138 -0.38 12.15 0.76
C LEU A 138 -1.64 11.31 0.92
N THR A 139 -2.69 11.65 0.18
CA THR A 139 -3.94 10.89 0.08
C THR A 139 -4.66 11.27 -1.22
N THR A 140 -5.73 10.56 -1.57
CA THR A 140 -6.64 10.93 -2.66
C THR A 140 -8.00 11.43 -2.14
N GLU A 141 -8.61 12.38 -2.84
CA GLU A 141 -10.00 12.78 -2.60
C GLU A 141 -10.99 11.70 -3.02
N GLU A 142 -10.73 11.04 -4.16
CA GLU A 142 -11.53 9.95 -4.73
C GLU A 142 -11.81 8.82 -3.72
N CYS A 143 -10.83 8.51 -2.86
CA CYS A 143 -10.97 7.50 -1.80
C CYS A 143 -11.60 8.10 -0.53
N LEU A 144 -10.91 9.03 0.14
CA LEU A 144 -11.31 9.43 1.50
C LEU A 144 -12.59 10.27 1.56
N LEU A 145 -12.95 10.98 0.48
CA LEU A 145 -14.20 11.73 0.39
C LEU A 145 -15.33 10.93 -0.26
N ASN A 146 -15.09 9.65 -0.57
CA ASN A 146 -16.13 8.79 -1.11
C ASN A 146 -17.24 8.58 -0.08
N LYS A 147 -18.49 8.61 -0.55
CA LYS A 147 -19.69 8.39 0.28
C LYS A 147 -19.72 7.03 0.99
N ASN A 148 -18.96 6.05 0.51
CA ASN A 148 -18.86 4.72 1.13
C ASN A 148 -17.82 4.66 2.26
N ARG A 149 -17.05 5.73 2.53
CA ARG A 149 -16.13 5.85 3.66
C ARG A 149 -16.81 6.57 4.81
N ASN A 150 -16.53 7.87 4.93
CA ASN A 150 -16.98 8.70 6.03
C ASN A 150 -17.92 9.82 5.53
N PRO A 151 -19.12 9.50 5.01
CA PRO A 151 -20.01 10.50 4.39
C PRO A 151 -20.52 11.58 5.35
N HIS A 152 -20.34 11.36 6.66
CA HIS A 152 -20.73 12.27 7.72
C HIS A 152 -19.61 13.27 8.10
N LEU A 153 -18.39 13.10 7.57
CA LEU A 153 -17.26 13.99 7.80
C LEU A 153 -17.01 14.87 6.59
N SER A 154 -16.71 16.15 6.83
CA SER A 154 -16.16 17.05 5.82
C SER A 154 -14.68 16.76 5.57
N LYS A 155 -14.17 17.23 4.43
CA LYS A 155 -12.74 17.16 4.09
C LYS A 155 -11.84 17.70 5.21
N ASN A 156 -12.20 18.84 5.82
CA ASN A 156 -11.42 19.44 6.92
C ASN A 156 -11.41 18.56 8.16
N GLN A 157 -12.54 17.92 8.50
CA GLN A 157 -12.60 17.00 9.64
C GLN A 157 -11.73 15.77 9.40
N ILE A 158 -11.76 15.19 8.19
CA ILE A 158 -10.88 14.07 7.84
C ILE A 158 -9.40 14.50 7.92
N GLU A 159 -9.07 15.68 7.42
CA GLU A 159 -7.72 16.23 7.52
C GLU A 159 -7.26 16.40 8.98
N ASP A 160 -8.14 16.84 9.87
CA ASP A 160 -7.83 16.99 11.30
C ASP A 160 -7.60 15.62 11.97
N GLU A 161 -8.39 14.59 11.63
CA GLU A 161 -8.16 13.22 12.10
C GLU A 161 -6.80 12.69 11.62
N LEU A 162 -6.46 12.86 10.34
CA LEU A 162 -5.16 12.44 9.81
C LEU A 162 -4.00 13.14 10.52
N LYS A 163 -4.09 14.46 10.74
CA LYS A 163 -3.10 15.21 11.52
C LYS A 163 -2.98 14.69 12.95
N ALA A 164 -4.10 14.43 13.60
CA ALA A 164 -4.13 14.04 15.00
C ALA A 164 -3.62 12.61 15.25
N TYR A 165 -3.86 11.69 14.32
CA TYR A 165 -3.47 10.29 14.49
C TYR A 165 -2.12 9.97 13.86
N LEU A 166 -1.78 10.54 12.71
CA LEU A 166 -0.50 10.29 12.05
C LEU A 166 0.63 11.19 12.56
N GLY A 167 0.31 12.23 13.33
CA GLY A 167 1.32 13.21 13.78
C GLY A 167 1.83 14.11 12.65
N VAL A 168 1.01 14.32 11.62
CA VAL A 168 1.32 15.20 10.49
C VAL A 168 0.76 16.61 10.70
N THR A 169 1.31 17.59 9.99
CA THR A 169 0.84 18.98 10.01
C THR A 169 0.30 19.46 8.67
N LYS A 170 0.57 18.71 7.59
CA LYS A 170 0.07 19.00 6.25
C LYS A 170 -0.42 17.74 5.55
N VAL A 171 -1.56 17.86 4.87
CA VAL A 171 -2.09 16.83 3.99
C VAL A 171 -2.13 17.37 2.57
N ILE A 172 -1.59 16.62 1.62
CA ILE A 172 -1.65 16.91 0.19
C ILE A 172 -2.68 15.95 -0.41
N TRP A 173 -3.74 16.53 -0.97
CA TRP A 173 -4.88 15.81 -1.52
C TRP A 173 -4.75 15.72 -3.04
N LEU A 174 -4.37 14.55 -3.56
CA LEU A 174 -4.49 14.29 -4.99
C LEU A 174 -5.98 14.15 -5.35
N PRO A 175 -6.48 14.67 -6.48
CA PRO A 175 -7.92 14.59 -6.75
C PRO A 175 -8.38 13.15 -6.96
N ARG A 176 -7.53 12.33 -7.59
CA ARG A 176 -7.85 11.00 -8.10
C ARG A 176 -6.68 10.03 -7.94
N GLY A 177 -6.98 8.75 -7.82
CA GLY A 177 -6.02 7.65 -7.85
C GLY A 177 -5.82 7.07 -9.25
N LEU A 178 -5.27 5.87 -9.32
CA LEU A 178 -5.03 5.14 -10.57
C LEU A 178 -6.36 4.83 -11.28
N TYR A 179 -6.41 4.94 -12.61
CA TYR A 179 -7.56 4.53 -13.39
C TYR A 179 -7.77 3.01 -13.29
N GLY A 180 -9.03 2.59 -13.08
CA GLY A 180 -9.40 1.18 -12.95
C GLY A 180 -9.33 0.64 -11.51
N ASP A 181 -8.84 1.44 -10.57
CA ASP A 181 -8.83 1.13 -9.13
C ASP A 181 -10.21 1.41 -8.49
N ASP A 182 -11.22 0.73 -9.02
CA ASP A 182 -12.61 0.88 -8.61
C ASP A 182 -12.90 0.20 -7.26
N ASP A 183 -12.09 -0.81 -6.90
CA ASP A 183 -12.25 -1.59 -5.67
C ASP A 183 -11.92 -0.71 -4.48
N THR A 184 -10.77 -0.03 -4.52
CA THR A 184 -10.34 0.84 -3.42
C THR A 184 -10.81 2.29 -3.58
N ASN A 185 -11.42 2.65 -4.71
CA ASN A 185 -11.77 4.02 -5.07
C ASN A 185 -10.53 4.93 -5.19
N GLY A 186 -9.48 4.42 -5.85
CA GLY A 186 -8.27 5.16 -6.15
C GLY A 186 -7.42 5.42 -4.91
N HIS A 187 -6.89 4.36 -4.30
CA HIS A 187 -5.91 4.48 -3.23
C HIS A 187 -4.65 5.24 -3.67
N ILE A 188 -3.98 5.85 -2.69
CA ILE A 188 -2.78 6.66 -2.96
C ILE A 188 -1.57 5.76 -3.25
N ASP A 189 -1.45 4.61 -2.61
CA ASP A 189 -0.31 3.69 -2.75
C ASP A 189 -0.20 3.05 -4.15
N ASN A 190 -1.26 3.07 -4.95
CA ASN A 190 -1.23 2.67 -6.36
C ASN A 190 -0.97 3.86 -7.31
N MET A 191 -1.00 5.09 -6.81
CA MET A 191 -0.84 6.32 -7.59
C MET A 191 0.46 7.07 -7.29
N CYS A 192 0.82 7.27 -6.03
CA CYS A 192 1.93 8.12 -5.60
C CYS A 192 2.45 7.72 -4.22
N CYS A 193 3.77 7.67 -4.04
CA CYS A 193 4.39 7.38 -2.76
C CYS A 193 5.59 8.29 -2.49
N PHE A 194 5.93 8.50 -1.21
CA PHE A 194 7.18 9.18 -0.88
C PHE A 194 8.38 8.23 -1.03
N VAL A 195 9.47 8.74 -1.59
CA VAL A 195 10.77 8.04 -1.66
C VAL A 195 11.67 8.46 -0.50
N ARG A 196 11.62 9.75 -0.17
CA ARG A 196 12.38 10.44 0.88
C ARG A 196 11.71 11.81 1.10
N PRO A 197 12.05 12.57 2.16
CA PRO A 197 11.41 13.85 2.42
C PRO A 197 11.50 14.81 1.22
N GLY A 198 10.34 15.29 0.75
CA GLY A 198 10.23 16.18 -0.41
C GLY A 198 10.33 15.53 -1.80
N VAL A 199 10.44 14.20 -1.90
CA VAL A 199 10.55 13.48 -3.18
C VAL A 199 9.53 12.36 -3.28
N VAL A 200 8.79 12.30 -4.39
CA VAL A 200 7.74 11.31 -4.62
C VAL A 200 7.96 10.52 -5.92
N LEU A 201 7.48 9.29 -5.95
CA LEU A 201 7.22 8.54 -7.19
C LEU A 201 5.75 8.73 -7.58
N LEU A 202 5.49 8.91 -8.87
CA LEU A 202 4.14 9.10 -9.41
C LEU A 202 3.90 8.12 -10.57
N SER A 203 2.81 7.35 -10.48
CA SER A 203 2.30 6.52 -11.57
C SER A 203 2.07 7.41 -12.80
N TRP A 204 2.69 7.06 -13.93
CA TRP A 204 2.74 7.93 -15.11
C TRP A 204 2.52 7.15 -16.40
N THR A 205 1.97 7.82 -17.42
CA THR A 205 2.01 7.38 -18.81
C THR A 205 2.23 8.58 -19.72
N ASP A 206 2.98 8.43 -20.80
CA ASP A 206 3.10 9.45 -21.84
C ASP A 206 2.01 9.30 -22.93
N ASP A 207 1.24 8.20 -22.90
CA ASP A 207 0.13 7.98 -23.83
C ASP A 207 -1.09 8.84 -23.46
N LYS A 208 -1.26 9.95 -24.17
CA LYS A 208 -2.36 10.89 -23.99
C LYS A 208 -3.74 10.33 -24.31
N THR A 209 -3.81 9.16 -24.95
CA THR A 209 -5.08 8.50 -25.26
C THR A 209 -5.53 7.55 -24.15
N ASP A 210 -4.62 7.21 -23.24
CA ASP A 210 -4.94 6.40 -22.06
C ASP A 210 -5.70 7.23 -21.02
N PRO A 211 -6.83 6.75 -20.47
CA PRO A 211 -7.54 7.41 -19.37
C PRO A 211 -6.69 7.71 -18.12
N GLN A 212 -5.57 7.02 -17.91
CA GLN A 212 -4.62 7.30 -16.84
C GLN A 212 -3.86 8.62 -17.06
N TYR A 213 -3.71 9.09 -18.30
CA TYR A 213 -2.94 10.30 -18.60
C TYR A 213 -3.49 11.52 -17.88
N GLU A 214 -4.80 11.76 -17.97
CA GLU A 214 -5.43 12.92 -17.34
C GLU A 214 -5.28 12.91 -15.80
N ARG A 215 -5.35 11.72 -15.18
CA ARG A 215 -5.15 11.55 -13.73
C ARG A 215 -3.69 11.81 -13.34
N SER A 216 -2.74 11.32 -14.15
CA SER A 216 -1.30 11.52 -13.94
C SER A 216 -0.90 12.99 -14.11
N GLU A 217 -1.40 13.66 -15.15
CA GLU A 217 -1.11 15.07 -15.44
C GLU A 217 -1.70 16.00 -14.37
N GLU A 218 -2.92 15.72 -13.89
CA GLU A 218 -3.56 16.43 -12.79
C GLU A 218 -2.75 16.30 -11.49
N ALA A 219 -2.37 15.07 -11.13
CA ALA A 219 -1.53 14.83 -9.95
C ALA A 219 -0.17 15.53 -10.06
N TYR A 220 0.49 15.44 -11.22
CA TYR A 220 1.78 16.10 -11.46
C TYR A 220 1.68 17.63 -11.32
N SER A 221 0.63 18.23 -11.88
CA SER A 221 0.37 19.67 -11.82
C SER A 221 0.14 20.12 -10.38
N LEU A 222 -0.65 19.37 -9.61
CA LEU A 222 -0.88 19.65 -8.19
C LEU A 222 0.42 19.55 -7.40
N LEU A 223 1.13 18.43 -7.49
CA LEU A 223 2.39 18.19 -6.76
C LEU A 223 3.44 19.26 -7.07
N SER A 224 3.53 19.71 -8.31
CA SER A 224 4.44 20.79 -8.74
C SER A 224 4.10 22.14 -8.12
N SER A 225 2.82 22.40 -7.85
CA SER A 225 2.32 23.67 -7.32
C SER A 225 2.47 23.80 -5.80
N VAL A 226 2.44 22.67 -5.08
CA VAL A 226 2.45 22.65 -3.61
C VAL A 226 3.87 22.57 -3.03
N THR A 227 3.94 22.53 -1.70
CA THR A 227 5.12 22.22 -0.92
C THR A 227 4.76 21.20 0.14
N ASP A 228 5.73 20.58 0.77
CA ASP A 228 5.49 19.71 1.93
C ASP A 228 5.32 20.51 3.24
N ALA A 229 5.23 19.82 4.38
CA ALA A 229 5.08 20.43 5.71
C ALA A 229 6.29 21.27 6.15
N LYS A 230 7.46 21.06 5.55
CA LYS A 230 8.70 21.83 5.81
C LYS A 230 8.93 22.95 4.78
N GLY A 231 8.00 23.13 3.85
CA GLY A 231 8.09 24.15 2.81
C GLY A 231 8.99 23.76 1.63
N ARG A 232 9.42 22.49 1.53
CA ARG A 232 10.20 22.01 0.38
C ARG A 232 9.29 21.87 -0.83
N LYS A 233 9.83 22.17 -2.00
CA LYS A 233 9.18 21.82 -3.27
C LYS A 233 9.23 20.31 -3.47
N ILE A 234 8.16 19.76 -4.04
CA ILE A 234 8.07 18.32 -4.32
C ILE A 234 8.85 18.01 -5.59
N GLU A 235 9.90 17.21 -5.47
CA GLU A 235 10.55 16.56 -6.62
C GLU A 235 9.70 15.35 -7.03
N ILE A 236 9.33 15.27 -8.30
CA ILE A 236 8.43 14.22 -8.82
C ILE A 236 9.23 13.31 -9.76
N ILE A 237 9.40 12.06 -9.36
CA ILE A 237 9.97 11.00 -10.18
C ILE A 237 8.81 10.26 -10.86
N LYS A 238 8.76 10.30 -12.18
CA LYS A 238 7.74 9.56 -12.95
C LYS A 238 8.11 8.09 -13.00
N LEU A 239 7.17 7.22 -12.67
CA LEU A 239 7.28 5.78 -12.79
C LEU A 239 6.22 5.30 -13.78
N HIS A 240 6.65 4.88 -14.97
CA HIS A 240 5.73 4.51 -16.04
C HIS A 240 4.95 3.26 -15.65
N VAL A 241 3.63 3.26 -15.82
CA VAL A 241 2.76 2.07 -15.64
C VAL A 241 3.11 0.98 -16.67
N PRO A 242 2.75 -0.30 -16.48
CA PRO A 242 2.81 -1.27 -17.59
C PRO A 242 1.88 -0.83 -18.74
N ASP A 243 2.05 -1.40 -19.93
CA ASP A 243 1.02 -1.26 -20.97
C ASP A 243 -0.32 -1.80 -20.40
N PRO A 244 -1.49 -1.28 -20.81
CA PRO A 244 -2.76 -1.67 -20.22
C PRO A 244 -2.98 -3.19 -20.21
N LEU A 245 -3.13 -3.74 -19.01
CA LEU A 245 -3.36 -5.17 -18.79
C LEU A 245 -4.86 -5.41 -18.60
N TYR A 246 -5.34 -6.53 -19.11
CA TYR A 246 -6.75 -6.91 -19.06
C TYR A 246 -6.88 -8.34 -18.56
N MET A 247 -7.86 -8.57 -17.69
CA MET A 247 -8.13 -9.90 -17.17
C MET A 247 -8.54 -10.85 -18.31
N THR A 248 -7.86 -11.98 -18.41
CA THR A 248 -8.16 -13.00 -19.43
C THR A 248 -9.39 -13.84 -19.04
N GLU A 249 -10.00 -14.48 -20.03
CA GLU A 249 -11.07 -15.48 -19.84
C GLU A 249 -10.66 -16.59 -18.85
N LYS A 250 -9.40 -17.04 -18.95
CA LYS A 250 -8.87 -18.09 -18.08
C LYS A 250 -8.74 -17.63 -16.63
N GLU A 251 -8.32 -16.39 -16.41
CA GLU A 251 -8.19 -15.82 -15.06
C GLU A 251 -9.56 -15.63 -14.42
N ALA A 252 -10.52 -15.07 -15.16
CA ALA A 252 -11.89 -14.87 -14.70
C ALA A 252 -12.59 -16.19 -14.35
N ALA A 253 -12.48 -17.20 -15.22
CA ALA A 253 -13.19 -18.48 -15.07
C ALA A 253 -12.79 -19.30 -13.83
N GLY A 254 -11.62 -19.03 -13.23
CA GLY A 254 -11.18 -19.73 -12.03
C GLY A 254 -11.72 -19.14 -10.73
N VAL A 255 -12.41 -17.99 -10.78
CA VAL A 255 -13.02 -17.33 -9.61
C VAL A 255 -14.45 -17.86 -9.41
N PHE A 256 -14.77 -18.31 -8.19
CA PHE A 256 -16.10 -18.80 -7.86
C PHE A 256 -16.98 -17.65 -7.37
N GLN A 257 -17.82 -17.11 -8.25
CA GLN A 257 -18.61 -15.94 -7.91
C GLN A 257 -19.67 -16.24 -6.84
N ASP A 258 -19.65 -15.43 -5.77
CA ASP A 258 -20.70 -15.32 -4.77
C ASP A 258 -21.50 -14.03 -5.01
N ASP A 259 -22.77 -13.99 -4.62
CA ASP A 259 -23.68 -12.86 -4.86
C ASP A 259 -23.28 -11.60 -4.07
N GLU A 260 -22.47 -11.76 -3.01
CA GLU A 260 -21.99 -10.66 -2.16
C GLU A 260 -20.65 -10.06 -2.62
N ALA A 261 -19.88 -10.77 -3.46
CA ALA A 261 -18.58 -10.33 -3.94
C ALA A 261 -18.67 -9.56 -5.26
N LYS A 262 -17.74 -8.63 -5.50
CA LYS A 262 -17.67 -7.90 -6.76
C LYS A 262 -17.35 -8.87 -7.91
N PRO A 263 -18.08 -8.83 -9.05
CA PRO A 263 -17.81 -9.71 -10.19
C PRO A 263 -16.40 -9.52 -10.75
N ARG A 264 -15.69 -10.62 -11.01
CA ARG A 264 -14.44 -10.63 -11.79
C ARG A 264 -14.76 -11.02 -13.23
N LEU A 265 -14.90 -10.03 -14.11
CA LEU A 265 -15.27 -10.22 -15.52
C LEU A 265 -14.07 -10.15 -16.48
N PRO A 266 -14.01 -11.01 -17.51
CA PRO A 266 -12.94 -10.94 -18.52
C PRO A 266 -12.97 -9.61 -19.27
N GLY A 267 -11.81 -9.13 -19.68
CA GLY A 267 -11.65 -7.83 -20.35
C GLY A 267 -11.68 -6.62 -19.41
N THR A 268 -11.89 -6.80 -18.11
CA THR A 268 -11.69 -5.73 -17.12
C THR A 268 -10.23 -5.31 -17.12
N ARG A 269 -9.98 -3.99 -17.16
CA ARG A 269 -8.62 -3.43 -17.04
C ARG A 269 -8.10 -3.65 -15.61
N LEU A 270 -6.89 -4.15 -15.49
CA LEU A 270 -6.21 -4.38 -14.22
C LEU A 270 -5.63 -3.06 -13.68
N ALA A 271 -5.78 -2.81 -12.38
CA ALA A 271 -5.25 -1.64 -11.68
C ALA A 271 -3.73 -1.77 -11.40
N ALA A 272 -2.94 -2.11 -12.42
CA ALA A 272 -1.52 -2.40 -12.28
C ALA A 272 -0.67 -1.12 -12.27
N SER A 273 0.07 -0.89 -11.17
CA SER A 273 1.14 0.11 -11.09
C SER A 273 2.38 -0.45 -10.40
N TYR A 274 3.56 0.01 -10.85
CA TYR A 274 4.82 -0.26 -10.17
C TYR A 274 5.02 0.57 -8.91
N VAL A 275 4.15 1.56 -8.62
CA VAL A 275 4.18 2.35 -7.36
C VAL A 275 3.74 1.50 -6.16
N ASN A 276 2.95 0.44 -6.38
CA ASN A 276 2.54 -0.51 -5.35
C ASN A 276 3.68 -1.50 -5.01
N PHE A 277 4.80 -0.96 -4.51
CA PHE A 277 5.94 -1.71 -3.99
C PHE A 277 6.03 -1.55 -2.47
N TYR A 278 6.79 -2.44 -1.82
CA TYR A 278 7.06 -2.34 -0.38
C TYR A 278 8.51 -1.93 -0.14
N ILE A 279 8.73 -0.94 0.75
CA ILE A 279 10.08 -0.58 1.21
C ILE A 279 10.39 -1.45 2.44
N ALA A 280 11.28 -2.43 2.27
CA ALA A 280 11.89 -3.15 3.39
C ALA A 280 13.20 -2.43 3.81
N ASN A 281 13.73 -2.75 4.99
CA ASN A 281 14.92 -2.09 5.57
C ASN A 281 16.08 -1.77 4.61
N SER A 282 16.44 -2.69 3.71
CA SER A 282 17.51 -2.49 2.72
C SER A 282 17.14 -3.08 1.37
N GLY A 283 15.83 -3.20 1.10
CA GLY A 283 15.33 -3.82 -0.11
C GLY A 283 14.02 -3.19 -0.57
N ILE A 284 13.81 -3.16 -1.89
CA ILE A 284 12.56 -2.71 -2.50
C ILE A 284 11.88 -3.93 -3.10
N ILE A 285 10.69 -4.28 -2.60
CA ILE A 285 9.91 -5.41 -3.10
C ILE A 285 8.93 -4.89 -4.14
N ALA A 286 9.33 -4.94 -5.41
CA ALA A 286 8.59 -4.34 -6.51
C ALA A 286 7.77 -5.39 -7.29
N PRO A 287 6.60 -5.00 -7.82
CA PRO A 287 5.79 -5.87 -8.66
C PRO A 287 6.43 -6.06 -10.04
N GLN A 288 6.11 -7.19 -10.68
CA GLN A 288 6.46 -7.48 -12.07
C GLN A 288 5.23 -8.04 -12.79
N PHE A 289 4.86 -7.43 -13.91
CA PHE A 289 3.60 -7.72 -14.60
C PHE A 289 3.78 -8.47 -15.91
N GLY A 290 5.01 -8.86 -16.27
CA GLY A 290 5.29 -9.63 -17.49
C GLY A 290 5.37 -8.76 -18.74
N ASP A 291 5.21 -7.45 -18.59
CA ASP A 291 5.57 -6.46 -19.59
C ASP A 291 7.06 -6.18 -19.48
N LYS A 292 7.87 -6.97 -20.20
CA LYS A 292 9.33 -6.91 -20.07
C LYS A 292 9.90 -5.49 -20.19
N LYS A 293 9.34 -4.66 -21.07
CA LYS A 293 9.86 -3.31 -21.31
C LYS A 293 9.68 -2.45 -20.06
N TRP A 294 8.46 -2.41 -19.53
CA TRP A 294 8.16 -1.57 -18.38
C TRP A 294 8.59 -2.20 -17.06
N ASP A 295 8.65 -3.53 -16.96
CA ASP A 295 9.25 -4.24 -15.85
C ASP A 295 10.74 -3.84 -15.69
N ASP A 296 11.51 -3.89 -16.78
CA ASP A 296 12.94 -3.51 -16.78
C ASP A 296 13.14 -2.02 -16.44
N GLU A 297 12.28 -1.16 -16.97
CA GLU A 297 12.34 0.28 -16.73
C GLU A 297 11.96 0.64 -15.28
N ALA A 298 10.95 -0.02 -14.72
CA ALA A 298 10.56 0.17 -13.32
C ALA A 298 11.72 -0.15 -12.38
N ILE A 299 12.44 -1.25 -12.61
CA ILE A 299 13.64 -1.60 -11.85
C ILE A 299 14.70 -0.52 -11.97
N ARG A 300 14.92 0.00 -13.19
CA ARG A 300 15.91 1.06 -13.44
C ARG A 300 15.56 2.36 -12.71
N VAL A 301 14.28 2.72 -12.63
CA VAL A 301 13.81 3.92 -11.93
C VAL A 301 13.89 3.72 -10.42
N LEU A 302 13.40 2.59 -9.90
CA LEU A 302 13.43 2.28 -8.47
C LEU A 302 14.86 2.20 -7.94
N SER A 303 15.78 1.54 -8.67
CA SER A 303 17.21 1.50 -8.31
C SER A 303 17.85 2.90 -8.23
N LYS A 304 17.38 3.87 -9.02
CA LYS A 304 17.85 5.26 -8.96
C LYS A 304 17.19 6.05 -7.83
N ALA A 305 15.93 5.75 -7.53
CA ALA A 305 15.18 6.39 -6.46
C ALA A 305 15.73 5.97 -5.08
N PHE A 306 16.15 4.70 -4.95
CA PHE A 306 16.65 4.05 -3.75
C PHE A 306 18.05 3.43 -3.97
N PRO A 307 19.11 4.25 -4.13
CA PRO A 307 20.44 3.75 -4.50
C PRO A 307 21.08 2.86 -3.42
N ASP A 308 20.66 2.98 -2.16
CA ASP A 308 21.17 2.20 -1.02
C ASP A 308 20.33 0.95 -0.71
N HIS A 309 19.31 0.64 -1.52
CA HIS A 309 18.44 -0.53 -1.34
C HIS A 309 18.64 -1.53 -2.48
N GLU A 310 18.60 -2.83 -2.17
CA GLU A 310 18.61 -3.88 -3.18
C GLU A 310 17.21 -4.02 -3.81
N PRO A 311 17.04 -3.82 -5.13
CA PRO A 311 15.76 -4.09 -5.78
C PRO A 311 15.51 -5.61 -5.84
N CYS A 312 14.49 -6.09 -5.13
CA CYS A 312 14.07 -7.49 -5.18
C CYS A 312 12.70 -7.58 -5.83
N ILE A 313 12.64 -8.20 -7.00
CA ILE A 313 11.42 -8.14 -7.82
C ILE A 313 10.65 -9.43 -7.69
N VAL A 314 9.32 -9.33 -7.58
CA VAL A 314 8.43 -10.48 -7.48
C VAL A 314 7.40 -10.43 -8.60
N ALA A 315 7.48 -11.39 -9.52
CA ALA A 315 6.51 -11.51 -10.60
C ALA A 315 5.09 -11.79 -10.05
N LEU A 316 4.18 -10.84 -10.27
CA LEU A 316 2.78 -10.87 -9.83
C LEU A 316 1.81 -11.39 -10.90
N THR A 317 2.29 -11.69 -12.12
CA THR A 317 1.52 -12.13 -13.32
C THR A 317 0.57 -13.31 -13.18
N THR A 318 0.46 -13.90 -11.99
CA THR A 318 -0.39 -15.05 -11.71
C THR A 318 -1.30 -14.85 -10.51
N ALA A 319 -1.15 -13.77 -9.75
CA ALA A 319 -2.08 -13.36 -8.69
C ALA A 319 -3.27 -12.66 -9.35
N VAL A 320 -4.48 -13.14 -9.07
CA VAL A 320 -5.71 -12.63 -9.71
C VAL A 320 -6.21 -11.32 -9.11
N SER A 321 -5.75 -10.98 -7.91
CA SER A 321 -6.04 -9.67 -7.33
C SER A 321 -4.80 -8.80 -7.53
N VAL A 322 -4.99 -7.74 -8.31
CA VAL A 322 -4.02 -6.67 -8.63
C VAL A 322 -4.33 -5.40 -7.83
N ASP A 323 -5.19 -5.53 -6.82
CA ASP A 323 -5.39 -4.52 -5.78
C ASP A 323 -4.31 -4.69 -4.70
#